data_AF-A0A349QX00-F1
#
_entry.id   AF-A0A349QX00-F1
#
_cell.length_a   1.000
_cell.length_b   1.000
_cell.length_c   1.000
_cell.angle_alpha   90.00
_cell.angle_beta   90.00
_cell.angle_gamma   90.00
#
_symmetry.space_group_name_H-M   'P 1'
#
loop_
_entity.id
_entity.type
_entity.pdbx_description
1 polymer ?
#
loop_
_entity_poly.entity_id
_entity_poly.type
_entity_poly.pdbx_seq_one_letter_code
_entity_poly.pdbx_strand_id
1 'polypeptide(L)'
;MKNSGTAEAPIIIDKYGGDVRPIINGGGKRNGSNALYLNKVSYFEVNNLELTNTIPSGTSYAATGIRVIGGSSAGTAISNVSIRNCYVHDVNGAIDGQTNYNKSSGGIILDGKIYGALVQSCHVANCSVEGIRTTGDRAMAARSKDIIIDNNLIEYIYGDGIVMSGVTGGSKITHNTVYKACMNTGSENYAGIWTIGS
;
A
#
# COMPACT_ATOMS: atom_id res chain seq x y z
N MET A 1 -13.13 -6.00 -2.17
CA MET A 1 -14.25 -6.62 -1.42
C MET A 1 -15.07 -5.56 -0.69
N LYS A 2 -16.28 -5.90 -0.19
CA LYS A 2 -17.21 -4.95 0.47
C LYS A 2 -17.78 -5.41 1.82
N ASN A 3 -17.50 -6.65 2.25
CA ASN A 3 -17.95 -7.18 3.54
C ASN A 3 -16.74 -7.33 4.46
N SER A 4 -16.96 -7.19 5.77
CA SER A 4 -15.95 -7.33 6.82
C SER A 4 -16.08 -8.69 7.52
N GLY A 5 -14.98 -9.19 8.07
CA GLY A 5 -15.01 -10.29 9.03
C GLY A 5 -15.33 -9.78 10.45
N THR A 6 -15.03 -10.61 11.44
CA THR A 6 -15.04 -10.24 12.87
C THR A 6 -13.70 -10.54 13.52
N ALA A 7 -13.52 -10.17 14.79
CA ALA A 7 -12.30 -10.49 15.54
C ALA A 7 -12.09 -12.00 15.68
N GLU A 8 -13.18 -12.77 15.78
CA GLU A 8 -13.18 -14.23 15.95
C GLU A 8 -13.12 -14.97 14.60
N ALA A 9 -13.55 -14.31 13.53
CA ALA A 9 -13.62 -14.88 12.19
C ALA A 9 -13.21 -13.84 11.13
N PRO A 10 -11.91 -13.52 11.00
CA PRO A 10 -11.44 -12.63 9.95
C PRO A 10 -11.62 -13.28 8.57
N ILE A 11 -11.80 -12.44 7.55
CA ILE A 11 -11.77 -12.91 6.15
C ILE A 11 -10.32 -13.01 5.71
N ILE A 12 -9.90 -14.22 5.34
CA ILE A 12 -8.51 -14.52 4.97
C ILE A 12 -8.44 -14.81 3.48
N ILE A 13 -7.55 -14.11 2.78
CA ILE A 13 -7.12 -14.41 1.42
C ILE A 13 -5.70 -14.94 1.51
N ASP A 14 -5.52 -16.20 1.12
CA ASP A 14 -4.25 -16.92 1.28
C ASP A 14 -4.04 -17.93 0.14
N LYS A 15 -2.85 -18.49 0.10
CA LYS A 15 -2.47 -19.67 -0.67
C LYS A 15 -2.95 -20.95 0.03
N TYR A 16 -3.40 -21.92 -0.75
CA TYR A 16 -3.61 -23.29 -0.31
C TYR A 16 -2.73 -24.25 -1.11
N GLY A 17 -1.98 -25.13 -0.41
CA GLY A 17 -1.04 -26.07 -1.03
C GLY A 17 0.17 -25.42 -1.71
N GLY A 18 1.09 -26.26 -2.21
CA GLY A 18 2.29 -25.88 -2.97
C GLY A 18 3.28 -24.95 -2.25
N ASP A 19 4.38 -24.60 -2.92
CA ASP A 19 5.39 -23.65 -2.38
C ASP A 19 5.41 -22.31 -3.14
N VAL A 20 4.83 -22.27 -4.33
CA VAL A 20 4.80 -21.08 -5.18
C VAL A 20 3.63 -20.17 -4.77
N ARG A 21 3.88 -18.87 -4.64
CA ARG A 21 2.81 -17.89 -4.36
C ARG A 21 1.84 -17.81 -5.54
N PRO A 22 0.51 -17.86 -5.33
CA PRO A 22 -0.44 -17.57 -6.38
C PRO A 22 -0.33 -16.10 -6.78
N ILE A 23 -0.36 -15.85 -8.10
CA ILE A 23 -0.19 -14.52 -8.67
C ILE A 23 -1.53 -13.87 -9.04
N ILE A 24 -1.69 -12.59 -8.68
CA ILE A 24 -2.78 -11.72 -9.14
C ILE A 24 -2.19 -10.66 -10.08
N ASN A 25 -2.55 -10.75 -11.36
CA ASN A 25 -2.15 -9.77 -12.37
C ASN A 25 -3.26 -8.72 -12.57
N GLY A 26 -3.09 -7.53 -11.98
CA GLY A 26 -4.04 -6.42 -12.11
C GLY A 26 -4.10 -5.83 -13.52
N GLY A 27 -2.97 -5.90 -14.25
CA GLY A 27 -2.87 -5.56 -15.68
C GLY A 27 -3.07 -4.09 -16.05
N GLY A 28 -3.18 -3.18 -15.06
CA GLY A 28 -3.07 -1.74 -15.24
C GLY A 28 -4.06 -1.10 -16.23
N LYS A 29 -5.18 -1.78 -16.53
CA LYS A 29 -6.04 -1.48 -17.70
C LYS A 29 -6.82 -0.15 -17.63
N ARG A 30 -6.71 0.59 -16.54
CA ARG A 30 -7.36 1.90 -16.36
C ARG A 30 -6.60 2.77 -15.36
N ASN A 31 -6.80 4.07 -15.46
CA ASN A 31 -6.32 5.01 -14.44
C ASN A 31 -6.87 4.66 -13.04
N GLY A 32 -6.00 4.65 -12.04
CA GLY A 32 -6.36 4.26 -10.66
C GLY A 32 -6.63 2.76 -10.49
N SER A 33 -6.04 1.91 -11.33
CA SER A 33 -6.16 0.45 -11.21
C SER A 33 -5.55 -0.07 -9.91
N ASN A 34 -6.09 -1.19 -9.40
CA ASN A 34 -5.59 -1.89 -8.20
C ASN A 34 -5.59 -3.38 -8.51
N ALA A 35 -4.48 -4.09 -8.24
CA ALA A 35 -4.48 -5.55 -8.37
C ALA A 35 -5.36 -6.19 -7.30
N LEU A 36 -5.26 -5.71 -6.05
CA LEU A 36 -6.15 -6.07 -4.95
C LEU A 36 -6.68 -4.81 -4.25
N TYR A 37 -8.00 -4.77 -4.03
CA TYR A 37 -8.70 -3.60 -3.48
C TYR A 37 -9.60 -3.96 -2.31
N LEU A 38 -9.20 -3.54 -1.10
CA LEU A 38 -9.98 -3.63 0.13
C LEU A 38 -10.69 -2.28 0.36
N ASN A 39 -12.00 -2.23 0.10
CA ASN A 39 -12.77 -1.00 0.13
C ASN A 39 -13.66 -0.92 1.36
N LYS A 40 -13.19 -0.20 2.39
CA LYS A 40 -13.92 0.04 3.63
C LYS A 40 -14.35 -1.26 4.32
N VAL A 41 -13.41 -2.21 4.41
CA VAL A 41 -13.62 -3.51 5.08
C VAL A 41 -12.67 -3.64 6.28
N SER A 42 -13.13 -4.33 7.31
CA SER A 42 -12.40 -4.64 8.54
C SER A 42 -12.19 -6.14 8.71
N TYR A 43 -11.27 -6.53 9.60
CA TYR A 43 -10.97 -7.92 9.94
C TYR A 43 -10.64 -8.76 8.70
N PHE A 44 -9.57 -8.33 8.03
CA PHE A 44 -9.13 -8.89 6.76
C PHE A 44 -7.65 -9.25 6.82
N GLU A 45 -7.30 -10.38 6.23
CA GLU A 45 -5.91 -10.80 6.06
C GLU A 45 -5.63 -11.11 4.60
N VAL A 46 -4.51 -10.59 4.09
CA VAL A 46 -3.99 -10.86 2.75
C VAL A 46 -2.60 -11.45 2.90
N ASN A 47 -2.46 -12.74 2.64
CA ASN A 47 -1.28 -13.52 3.00
C ASN A 47 -0.72 -14.28 1.80
N ASN A 48 0.61 -14.39 1.71
CA ASN A 48 1.31 -15.33 0.82
C ASN A 48 0.99 -15.19 -0.68
N LEU A 49 0.66 -13.98 -1.15
CA LEU A 49 0.32 -13.70 -2.55
C LEU A 49 1.45 -13.03 -3.31
N GLU A 50 1.50 -13.24 -4.62
CA GLU A 50 2.27 -12.43 -5.56
C GLU A 50 1.31 -11.49 -6.32
N LEU A 51 1.65 -10.21 -6.47
CA LEU A 51 0.79 -9.23 -7.14
C LEU A 51 1.58 -8.33 -8.08
N THR A 52 1.06 -8.18 -9.29
CA THR A 52 1.55 -7.21 -10.28
C THR A 52 0.44 -6.30 -10.76
N ASN A 53 0.79 -5.10 -11.21
CA ASN A 53 -0.19 -4.20 -11.81
C ASN A 53 0.43 -3.29 -12.88
N THR A 54 0.91 -3.91 -13.95
CA THR A 54 1.61 -3.21 -15.02
C THR A 54 0.65 -2.42 -15.91
N ILE A 55 0.87 -1.12 -16.10
CA ILE A 55 0.09 -0.31 -17.06
C ILE A 55 0.51 -0.58 -18.51
N PRO A 56 -0.42 -0.50 -19.48
CA PRO A 56 -0.09 -0.63 -20.90
C PRO A 56 0.91 0.43 -21.37
N SER A 57 1.83 0.03 -22.25
CA SER A 57 2.76 0.97 -22.90
C SER A 57 2.02 2.11 -23.60
N GLY A 58 2.59 3.32 -23.52
CA GLY A 58 2.02 4.53 -24.11
C GLY A 58 0.87 5.15 -23.31
N THR A 59 0.56 4.63 -22.11
CA THR A 59 -0.43 5.23 -21.21
C THR A 59 0.23 5.85 -19.98
N SER A 60 -0.41 6.88 -19.42
CA SER A 60 -0.01 7.51 -18.15
C SER A 60 -1.14 7.33 -17.15
N TYR A 61 -1.16 6.17 -16.49
CA TYR A 61 -2.18 5.80 -15.51
C TYR A 61 -1.54 5.63 -14.13
N ALA A 62 -2.25 6.03 -13.07
CA ALA A 62 -1.91 5.58 -11.73
C ALA A 62 -2.29 4.10 -11.55
N ALA A 63 -1.43 3.33 -10.90
CA ALA A 63 -1.66 1.92 -10.60
C ALA A 63 -1.24 1.61 -9.15
N THR A 64 -1.91 0.68 -8.50
CA THR A 64 -1.54 0.19 -7.17
C THR A 64 -1.51 -1.33 -7.13
N GLY A 65 -0.58 -1.92 -6.39
CA GLY A 65 -0.58 -3.36 -6.11
C GLY A 65 -1.72 -3.70 -5.17
N ILE A 66 -1.55 -3.38 -3.88
CA ILE A 66 -2.58 -3.56 -2.85
C ILE A 66 -3.04 -2.20 -2.37
N ARG A 67 -4.34 -1.94 -2.43
CA ARG A 67 -4.95 -0.73 -1.88
C ARG A 67 -5.99 -1.06 -0.82
N VAL A 68 -5.82 -0.44 0.34
CA VAL A 68 -6.79 -0.45 1.46
C VAL A 68 -7.38 0.95 1.59
N ILE A 69 -8.71 1.06 1.62
CA ILE A 69 -9.42 2.33 1.85
C ILE A 69 -10.16 2.25 3.17
N GLY A 70 -9.79 3.07 4.14
CA GLY A 70 -10.44 3.22 5.44
C GLY A 70 -11.65 4.15 5.47
N GLY A 71 -11.90 4.89 4.40
CA GLY A 71 -13.04 5.81 4.30
C GLY A 71 -12.67 7.27 4.57
N SER A 72 -13.69 8.13 4.72
CA SER A 72 -13.51 9.58 4.87
C SER A 72 -13.10 9.97 6.29
N SER A 73 -12.55 11.18 6.44
CA SER A 73 -12.12 11.76 7.71
C SER A 73 -13.25 11.86 8.76
N ALA A 74 -14.46 12.19 8.30
CA ALA A 74 -15.68 12.24 9.12
C ALA A 74 -16.34 10.86 9.34
N GLY A 75 -15.86 9.81 8.67
CA GLY A 75 -16.42 8.47 8.74
C GLY A 75 -15.96 7.66 9.95
N THR A 76 -16.56 6.48 10.10
CA THR A 76 -16.07 5.44 11.01
C THR A 76 -14.82 4.82 10.42
N ALA A 77 -13.78 4.64 11.25
CA ALA A 77 -12.56 3.97 10.83
C ALA A 77 -12.81 2.48 10.59
N ILE A 78 -12.17 1.91 9.56
CA ILE A 78 -12.01 0.45 9.49
C ILE A 78 -10.98 -0.01 10.51
N SER A 79 -10.91 -1.32 10.76
CA SER A 79 -9.94 -1.89 11.68
C SER A 79 -9.47 -3.29 11.32
N ASN A 80 -8.32 -3.68 11.87
CA ASN A 80 -7.76 -5.02 11.81
C ASN A 80 -7.59 -5.54 10.38
N VAL A 81 -6.83 -4.80 9.58
CA VAL A 81 -6.42 -5.24 8.23
C VAL A 81 -4.94 -5.62 8.25
N SER A 82 -4.60 -6.79 7.74
CA SER A 82 -3.22 -7.25 7.66
C SER A 82 -2.84 -7.68 6.26
N ILE A 83 -1.61 -7.35 5.86
CA ILE A 83 -0.98 -7.75 4.61
C ILE A 83 0.36 -8.39 5.01
N ARG A 84 0.51 -9.70 4.79
CA ARG A 84 1.67 -10.46 5.26
C ARG A 84 2.29 -11.32 4.17
N ASN A 85 3.62 -11.41 4.15
CA ASN A 85 4.37 -12.30 3.26
C ASN A 85 3.96 -12.20 1.76
N CYS A 86 3.56 -11.01 1.33
CA CYS A 86 3.18 -10.75 -0.06
C CYS A 86 4.37 -10.24 -0.86
N TYR A 87 4.48 -10.67 -2.11
CA TYR A 87 5.41 -10.10 -3.08
C TYR A 87 4.64 -9.18 -4.03
N VAL A 88 4.85 -7.87 -3.92
CA VAL A 88 4.18 -6.86 -4.73
C VAL A 88 5.22 -6.23 -5.65
N HIS A 89 5.13 -6.50 -6.94
CA HIS A 89 6.13 -6.04 -7.89
C HIS A 89 5.58 -5.66 -9.26
N ASP A 90 6.39 -4.96 -10.05
CA ASP A 90 6.03 -4.51 -11.40
C ASP A 90 4.70 -3.75 -11.43
N VAL A 91 4.55 -2.86 -10.45
CA VAL A 91 3.46 -1.89 -10.37
C VAL A 91 4.00 -0.55 -10.85
N ASN A 92 3.92 -0.33 -12.16
CA ASN A 92 4.30 0.95 -12.75
C ASN A 92 3.08 1.86 -12.91
N GLY A 93 3.17 3.07 -12.41
CA GLY A 93 2.22 4.15 -12.62
C GLY A 93 2.87 5.39 -13.24
N ALA A 94 2.01 6.36 -13.55
CA ALA A 94 2.42 7.69 -14.01
C ALA A 94 3.39 8.34 -13.01
N ILE A 95 4.49 8.88 -13.53
CA ILE A 95 5.57 9.52 -12.78
C ILE A 95 5.57 11.05 -12.96
N ASP A 96 6.48 11.75 -12.26
CA ASP A 96 6.60 13.21 -12.32
C ASP A 96 6.62 13.73 -13.78
N GLY A 97 5.88 14.81 -14.05
CA GLY A 97 5.67 15.38 -15.38
C GLY A 97 4.64 14.65 -16.27
N GLN A 98 4.09 13.51 -15.86
CA GLN A 98 3.06 12.80 -16.62
C GLN A 98 1.64 13.07 -16.12
N THR A 99 0.66 12.99 -17.01
CA THR A 99 -0.76 13.04 -16.65
C THR A 99 -1.12 11.89 -15.70
N ASN A 100 -1.98 12.16 -14.71
CA ASN A 100 -2.40 11.22 -13.65
C ASN A 100 -1.30 10.81 -12.65
N TYR A 101 -0.14 11.47 -12.67
CA TYR A 101 0.84 11.35 -11.60
C TYR A 101 0.19 11.58 -10.22
N ASN A 102 0.39 10.64 -9.31
CA ASN A 102 -0.20 10.67 -7.97
C ASN A 102 0.67 9.90 -6.97
N LYS A 103 1.15 10.58 -5.92
CA LYS A 103 1.88 9.97 -4.80
C LYS A 103 1.02 9.02 -3.94
N SER A 104 -0.25 8.86 -4.25
CA SER A 104 -1.13 7.85 -3.65
C SER A 104 -1.22 6.59 -4.53
N SER A 105 -0.12 6.20 -5.18
CA SER A 105 -0.04 5.02 -6.06
C SER A 105 1.30 4.30 -5.89
N GLY A 106 1.41 3.05 -6.36
CA GLY A 106 2.61 2.23 -6.20
C GLY A 106 2.35 0.87 -5.54
N GLY A 107 3.26 0.38 -4.71
CA GLY A 107 3.20 -0.97 -4.14
C GLY A 107 1.97 -1.21 -3.25
N ILE A 108 2.04 -0.77 -1.99
CA ILE A 108 1.00 -0.97 -0.98
C ILE A 108 0.56 0.37 -0.43
N ILE A 109 -0.73 0.71 -0.60
CA ILE A 109 -1.27 2.00 -0.15
C ILE A 109 -2.42 1.80 0.86
N LEU A 110 -2.26 2.40 2.03
CA LEU A 110 -3.25 2.46 3.11
C LEU A 110 -3.86 3.87 3.16
N ASP A 111 -5.06 4.04 2.64
CA ASP A 111 -5.69 5.35 2.45
C ASP A 111 -6.89 5.57 3.36
N GLY A 112 -7.12 6.82 3.75
CA GLY A 112 -8.22 7.20 4.63
C GLY A 112 -7.98 6.83 6.10
N LYS A 113 -9.10 6.72 6.84
CA LYS A 113 -9.09 6.56 8.31
C LYS A 113 -9.11 5.09 8.71
N ILE A 114 -8.00 4.61 9.27
CA ILE A 114 -7.77 3.19 9.61
C ILE A 114 -7.25 3.07 11.04
N TYR A 115 -7.86 2.21 11.86
CA TYR A 115 -7.42 1.90 13.22
C TYR A 115 -6.96 0.44 13.31
N GLY A 116 -5.65 0.20 13.32
CA GLY A 116 -5.07 -1.14 13.30
C GLY A 116 -4.89 -1.65 11.88
N ALA A 117 -3.70 -1.44 11.34
CA ALA A 117 -3.26 -2.11 10.12
C ALA A 117 -1.81 -2.59 10.24
N LEU A 118 -1.53 -3.75 9.65
CA LEU A 118 -0.21 -4.36 9.66
C LEU A 118 0.23 -4.67 8.23
N VAL A 119 1.39 -4.15 7.82
CA VAL A 119 2.10 -4.57 6.61
C VAL A 119 3.40 -5.19 7.06
N GLN A 120 3.52 -6.52 6.92
CA GLN A 120 4.64 -7.25 7.50
C GLN A 120 5.24 -8.30 6.58
N SER A 121 6.57 -8.42 6.60
CA SER A 121 7.29 -9.46 5.85
C SER A 121 6.96 -9.47 4.35
N CYS A 122 6.53 -8.34 3.81
CA CYS A 122 6.27 -8.18 2.38
C CYS A 122 7.55 -7.79 1.66
N HIS A 123 7.62 -8.16 0.39
CA HIS A 123 8.64 -7.69 -0.54
C HIS A 123 7.94 -6.79 -1.56
N VAL A 124 8.32 -5.51 -1.60
CA VAL A 124 7.79 -4.53 -2.55
C VAL A 124 8.91 -4.10 -3.48
N ALA A 125 8.79 -4.38 -4.78
CA ALA A 125 9.87 -4.19 -5.74
C ALA A 125 9.42 -3.57 -7.07
N ASN A 126 10.26 -2.79 -7.74
CA ASN A 126 10.00 -2.27 -9.10
C ASN A 126 8.66 -1.51 -9.22
N CYS A 127 8.42 -0.60 -8.28
CA CYS A 127 7.15 0.14 -8.21
C CYS A 127 7.33 1.63 -8.50
N SER A 128 6.30 2.23 -9.11
CA SER A 128 6.06 3.67 -9.12
C SER A 128 4.60 3.99 -8.76
N VAL A 129 4.32 5.01 -7.95
CA VAL A 129 5.27 5.98 -7.39
C VAL A 129 5.90 5.49 -6.09
N GLU A 130 5.11 5.04 -5.11
CA GLU A 130 5.58 4.74 -3.76
C GLU A 130 5.80 3.24 -3.51
N GLY A 131 6.62 2.91 -2.51
CA GLY A 131 6.74 1.53 -2.00
C GLY A 131 5.56 1.17 -1.10
N ILE A 132 5.58 1.63 0.15
CA ILE A 132 4.49 1.48 1.12
C ILE A 132 4.10 2.86 1.66
N ARG A 133 2.82 3.23 1.56
CA ARG A 133 2.37 4.55 1.99
C ARG A 133 1.07 4.54 2.75
N THR A 134 0.97 5.36 3.79
CA THR A 134 -0.31 5.83 4.31
C THR A 134 -0.69 7.19 3.72
N THR A 135 -1.97 7.42 3.43
CA THR A 135 -2.52 8.73 3.00
C THR A 135 -3.59 9.23 3.96
N GLY A 136 -3.23 9.27 5.25
CA GLY A 136 -4.13 9.72 6.33
C GLY A 136 -4.33 11.24 6.38
N ASP A 137 -5.37 11.66 7.10
CA ASP A 137 -5.72 13.07 7.33
C ASP A 137 -4.71 13.76 8.27
N ARG A 138 -4.59 15.09 8.19
CA ARG A 138 -3.72 15.88 9.08
C ARG A 138 -4.40 16.22 10.40
N ALA A 139 -5.73 16.36 10.40
CA ALA A 139 -6.52 16.66 11.57
C ALA A 139 -6.47 15.49 12.55
N MET A 140 -6.08 15.76 13.81
CA MET A 140 -5.83 14.73 14.82
C MET A 140 -7.01 13.76 15.01
N ALA A 141 -8.25 14.24 14.94
CA ALA A 141 -9.46 13.42 15.09
C ALA A 141 -9.73 12.48 13.89
N ALA A 142 -9.08 12.72 12.76
CA ALA A 142 -9.23 11.96 11.52
C ALA A 142 -7.99 11.13 11.14
N ARG A 143 -6.89 11.26 11.89
CA ARG A 143 -5.67 10.46 11.69
C ARG A 143 -5.94 8.97 11.88
N SER A 144 -5.24 8.16 11.11
CA SER A 144 -5.18 6.71 11.32
C SER A 144 -4.40 6.38 12.60
N LYS A 145 -4.63 5.19 13.17
CA LYS A 145 -4.01 4.75 14.43
C LYS A 145 -3.50 3.34 14.33
N ASP A 146 -2.46 3.04 15.11
CA ASP A 146 -1.92 1.69 15.28
C ASP A 146 -1.56 1.05 13.92
N ILE A 147 -0.90 1.83 13.07
CA ILE A 147 -0.40 1.39 11.77
C ILE A 147 1.03 0.89 11.93
N ILE A 148 1.25 -0.39 11.67
CA ILE A 148 2.54 -1.06 11.81
C ILE A 148 3.04 -1.45 10.42
N ILE A 149 4.21 -0.94 10.04
CA ILE A 149 4.94 -1.36 8.85
C ILE A 149 6.24 -1.99 9.35
N ASP A 150 6.33 -3.32 9.29
CA ASP A 150 7.39 -4.07 9.97
C ASP A 150 8.05 -5.14 9.10
N ASN A 151 9.38 -5.27 9.20
CA ASN A 151 10.13 -6.38 8.59
C ASN A 151 9.88 -6.58 7.08
N ASN A 152 9.66 -5.49 6.32
CA ASN A 152 9.48 -5.56 4.88
C ASN A 152 10.81 -5.30 4.14
N LEU A 153 10.95 -5.88 2.95
CA LEU A 153 11.97 -5.51 1.97
C LEU A 153 11.34 -4.61 0.91
N ILE A 154 11.86 -3.40 0.74
CA ILE A 154 11.38 -2.45 -0.25
C ILE A 154 12.55 -2.04 -1.13
N GLU A 155 12.45 -2.29 -2.43
CA GLU A 155 13.54 -1.96 -3.34
C GLU A 155 13.12 -1.52 -4.74
N TYR A 156 14.00 -0.79 -5.42
CA TYR A 156 13.75 -0.29 -6.78
C TYR A 156 12.46 0.51 -6.89
N ILE A 157 12.32 1.52 -6.02
CA ILE A 157 11.15 2.39 -5.98
C ILE A 157 11.46 3.73 -6.65
N TYR A 158 10.60 4.14 -7.57
CA TYR A 158 10.72 5.44 -8.24
C TYR A 158 10.68 6.58 -7.21
N GLY A 159 9.66 6.59 -6.35
CA GLY A 159 9.43 7.61 -5.33
C GLY A 159 9.92 7.19 -3.94
N ASP A 160 9.09 7.45 -2.93
CA ASP A 160 9.42 7.17 -1.53
C ASP A 160 9.39 5.66 -1.25
N GLY A 161 10.33 5.16 -0.45
CA GLY A 161 10.32 3.76 -0.03
C GLY A 161 9.17 3.48 0.94
N ILE A 162 9.16 4.16 2.09
CA ILE A 162 8.04 4.14 3.05
C ILE A 162 7.64 5.56 3.44
N VAL A 163 6.35 5.87 3.34
CA VAL A 163 5.77 7.10 3.88
C VAL A 163 4.67 6.78 4.88
N MET A 164 4.82 7.30 6.09
CA MET A 164 3.78 7.24 7.09
C MET A 164 3.21 8.65 7.32
N SER A 165 2.17 8.99 6.56
CA SER A 165 1.45 10.26 6.62
C SER A 165 0.13 10.14 7.39
N GLY A 166 -0.13 11.10 8.28
CA GLY A 166 -1.44 11.27 8.92
C GLY A 166 -1.83 10.13 9.86
N VAL A 167 -0.87 9.65 10.65
CA VAL A 167 -1.10 8.60 11.65
C VAL A 167 -0.91 9.14 13.06
N THR A 168 -1.34 8.40 14.07
CA THR A 168 -1.04 8.66 15.48
C THR A 168 -1.15 7.33 16.25
N GLY A 169 -1.18 7.36 17.58
CA GLY A 169 -1.23 6.14 18.40
C GLY A 169 0.02 5.28 18.23
N GLY A 170 -0.07 3.99 18.53
CA GLY A 170 1.05 3.04 18.51
C GLY A 170 1.63 2.71 17.13
N SER A 171 1.53 3.62 16.16
CA SER A 171 2.01 3.47 14.80
C SER A 171 3.54 3.45 14.74
N LYS A 172 4.11 2.53 13.95
CA LYS A 172 5.55 2.23 13.95
C LYS A 172 6.05 1.78 12.59
N ILE A 173 7.26 2.20 12.25
CA ILE A 173 8.06 1.68 11.15
C ILE A 173 9.26 0.96 11.77
N THR A 174 9.33 -0.37 11.69
CA THR A 174 10.37 -1.16 12.37
C THR A 174 10.95 -2.25 11.46
N HIS A 175 12.25 -2.53 11.58
CA HIS A 175 12.93 -3.65 10.89
C HIS A 175 12.80 -3.70 9.36
N ASN A 176 12.35 -2.63 8.70
CA ASN A 176 12.26 -2.59 7.24
C ASN A 176 13.63 -2.32 6.63
N THR A 177 13.89 -2.98 5.50
CA THR A 177 15.05 -2.69 4.64
C THR A 177 14.56 -1.94 3.42
N VAL A 178 15.05 -0.71 3.23
CA VAL A 178 14.78 0.09 2.03
C VAL A 178 16.08 0.24 1.25
N TYR A 179 16.08 -0.20 0.00
CA TYR A 179 17.26 -0.18 -0.88
C TYR A 179 16.88 0.36 -2.26
N LYS A 180 17.64 1.30 -2.82
CA LYS A 180 17.31 1.92 -4.13
C LYS A 180 15.86 2.42 -4.21
N ALA A 181 15.43 3.17 -3.20
CA ALA A 181 14.28 4.06 -3.32
C ALA A 181 14.75 5.43 -3.80
N CYS A 182 13.80 6.34 -4.09
CA CYS A 182 14.08 7.68 -4.62
C CYS A 182 14.85 7.64 -5.93
N MET A 183 14.53 6.68 -6.80
CA MET A 183 15.18 6.57 -8.11
C MET A 183 14.66 7.62 -9.11
N ASN A 184 13.77 8.51 -8.68
CA ASN A 184 13.20 9.56 -9.51
C ASN A 184 14.30 10.40 -10.15
N THR A 185 14.02 10.84 -11.38
CA THR A 185 14.84 11.80 -12.11
C THR A 185 14.15 13.15 -12.26
N GLY A 186 12.94 13.28 -11.70
CA GLY A 186 12.13 14.49 -11.70
C GLY A 186 12.44 15.46 -10.55
N SER A 187 11.66 16.53 -10.46
CA SER A 187 11.81 17.61 -9.47
C SER A 187 11.15 17.33 -8.12
N GLU A 188 10.34 16.27 -8.05
CA GLU A 188 9.61 15.88 -6.85
C GLU A 188 10.52 15.36 -5.75
N ASN A 189 10.18 15.70 -4.50
CA ASN A 189 10.92 15.27 -3.32
C ASN A 189 10.54 13.84 -2.90
N TYR A 190 11.54 13.00 -2.64
CA TYR A 190 11.37 11.65 -2.12
C TYR A 190 12.46 11.29 -1.10
N ALA A 191 12.13 10.41 -0.16
CA ALA A 191 13.01 9.87 0.86
C ALA A 191 12.84 8.35 0.99
N GLY A 192 13.89 7.68 1.47
CA GLY A 192 13.83 6.23 1.70
C GLY A 192 12.73 5.86 2.70
N ILE A 193 12.71 6.54 3.85
CA ILE A 193 11.68 6.39 4.89
C ILE A 193 11.41 7.75 5.51
N TRP A 194 10.15 8.16 5.63
CA TRP A 194 9.79 9.36 6.38
C TRP A 194 8.36 9.34 6.92
N THR A 195 8.12 10.19 7.93
CA THR A 195 6.82 10.42 8.55
C THR A 195 6.40 11.86 8.34
N ILE A 196 5.10 12.12 8.16
CA ILE A 196 4.62 13.51 8.07
C ILE A 196 3.23 13.66 8.70
N GLY A 197 3.04 14.72 9.50
CA GLY A 197 1.78 14.93 10.23
C GLY A 197 1.38 13.70 11.04
N SER A 198 2.38 13.04 11.63
CA SER A 198 2.23 11.91 12.54
C SER A 198 2.28 12.38 13.99
#